data_AF-A0A265UY76-F1
#
_entry.id   AF-A0A265UY76-F1
#
_cell.length_a   1.000
_cell.length_b   1.000
_cell.length_c   1.000
_cell.angle_alpha   90.00
_cell.angle_beta   90.00
_cell.angle_gamma   90.00
#
_symmetry.space_group_name_H-M   'P 1'
#
loop_
_entity.id
_entity.type
_entity.pdbx_description
1 polymer ?
#
loop_
_entity_poly.entity_id
_entity_poly.type
_entity_poly.pdbx_seq_one_letter_code
_entity_poly.pdbx_strand_id
1 'polypeptide(L)'
;MKNIILLGLMTILFVGCQQKDTRYTQQSPEIDVVKKHIDNYNTMNYDKDAMVLADTSKSYFNTKDNPVLNKDIVAYHKANDANYSKRGFLDKDQEFEMVITDKGDTWVNAWLDWQGTIAATGKVVDMPIHMTFQIVGDKIVKEYGYWDPTAIVMEMQALEAQKAMSVDEKTVKAGIDAIVKAWNAYDKPAMKAAMTNDFVRTQNGEVIITSSDGYGTDLMDVFFGGFPDFHVALDNYMVSGNKAIINWTCTGTNTGAFQGKTTNKPITTHGMSVWTFDENGKASREDAYYDNLTIFQQLGYMPEL
;
A
#
# COMPACT_ATOMS: atom_id res chain seq x y z
N MET A 1 94.89 39.17 -0.87
CA MET A 1 94.92 38.39 -2.13
C MET A 1 94.15 37.09 -1.91
N LYS A 2 93.13 36.83 -2.74
CA LYS A 2 92.56 35.54 -3.20
C LYS A 2 91.94 34.50 -2.22
N ASN A 3 90.61 34.40 -2.32
CA ASN A 3 89.74 33.24 -2.69
C ASN A 3 89.44 32.03 -1.78
N ILE A 4 88.17 31.56 -1.95
CA ILE A 4 87.51 30.23 -1.74
C ILE A 4 86.55 30.21 -0.51
N ILE A 5 85.23 30.43 -0.64
CA ILE A 5 84.07 29.58 -1.09
C ILE A 5 83.85 28.28 -0.27
N LEU A 6 82.76 28.23 0.53
CA LEU A 6 81.75 27.14 0.65
C LEU A 6 80.70 27.59 1.70
N LEU A 7 79.51 28.08 1.35
CA LEU A 7 78.26 27.36 1.05
C LEU A 7 77.81 26.31 2.09
N GLY A 8 76.74 26.64 2.80
CA GLY A 8 75.95 25.76 3.66
C GLY A 8 74.57 26.39 3.93
N LEU A 9 73.75 26.52 2.88
CA LEU A 9 72.34 26.89 2.98
C LEU A 9 71.58 25.80 3.75
N MET A 10 71.02 26.14 4.90
CA MET A 10 70.01 25.32 5.57
C MET A 10 68.63 25.81 5.12
N THR A 11 68.17 25.29 3.98
CA THR A 11 66.80 25.50 3.48
C THR A 11 65.83 24.70 4.34
N ILE A 12 65.06 25.39 5.18
CA ILE A 12 63.90 24.83 5.86
C ILE A 12 62.80 24.68 4.80
N LEU A 13 62.58 23.46 4.32
CA LEU A 13 61.44 23.09 3.50
C LEU A 13 60.19 23.05 4.40
N PHE A 14 59.41 24.14 4.41
CA PHE A 14 58.00 24.06 4.82
C PHE A 14 57.26 23.24 3.78
N VAL A 15 57.07 21.95 4.04
CA VAL A 15 56.10 21.13 3.33
C VAL A 15 54.73 21.67 3.73
N GLY A 16 54.17 22.54 2.89
CA GLY A 16 52.78 22.94 2.99
C GLY A 16 51.91 21.71 2.77
N CYS A 17 51.37 21.14 3.85
CA CYS A 17 50.20 20.29 3.75
C CYS A 17 49.09 21.15 3.14
N GLN A 18 48.86 21.03 1.83
CA GLN A 18 47.59 21.43 1.24
C GLN A 18 46.53 20.50 1.85
N GLN A 19 45.92 20.95 2.94
CA GLN A 19 44.73 20.33 3.49
C GLN A 19 43.69 20.43 2.37
N LYS A 20 43.45 19.33 1.67
CA LYS A 20 42.37 19.25 0.68
C LYS A 20 41.09 19.59 1.44
N ASP A 21 40.38 20.63 1.01
CA ASP A 21 39.09 20.97 1.58
C ASP A 21 38.19 19.73 1.49
N THR A 22 37.81 19.20 2.65
CA THR A 22 36.93 18.03 2.75
C THR A 22 35.54 18.45 2.28
N ARG A 23 35.24 18.20 1.01
CA ARG A 23 33.95 18.54 0.38
C ARG A 23 32.85 17.50 0.60
N TYR A 24 33.20 16.34 1.15
CA TYR A 24 32.30 15.23 1.47
C TYR A 24 32.71 14.63 2.83
N THR A 25 31.75 14.41 3.72
CA THR A 25 31.99 13.71 4.99
C THR A 25 30.71 13.04 5.49
N GLN A 26 30.86 11.93 6.22
CA GLN A 26 29.75 11.29 6.94
C GLN A 26 29.74 11.67 8.44
N GLN A 27 30.65 12.56 8.84
CA GLN A 27 30.78 13.06 10.21
C GLN A 27 30.94 14.58 10.18
N SER A 28 29.94 15.30 10.69
CA SER A 28 29.96 16.76 10.79
C SER A 28 28.92 17.26 11.81
N PRO A 29 29.12 18.44 12.43
CA PRO A 29 28.11 19.08 13.25
C PRO A 29 26.79 19.33 12.51
N GLU A 30 26.83 19.56 11.20
CA GLU A 30 25.66 19.74 10.35
C GLU A 30 24.80 18.47 10.26
N ILE A 31 25.43 17.29 10.23
CA ILE A 31 24.73 16.01 10.32
C ILE A 31 24.04 15.87 11.69
N ASP A 32 24.65 16.36 12.78
CA ASP A 32 24.03 16.31 14.11
C ASP A 32 22.79 17.22 14.20
N VAL A 33 22.75 18.35 13.48
CA VAL A 33 21.55 19.18 13.33
C VAL A 33 20.42 18.41 12.66
N VAL A 34 20.70 17.69 11.57
CA VAL A 34 19.71 16.87 10.85
C VAL A 34 19.23 15.69 11.69
N LYS A 35 20.12 14.99 12.40
CA LYS A 35 19.73 13.91 13.33
C LYS A 35 18.80 14.42 14.42
N LYS A 36 19.06 15.62 14.96
CA LYS A 36 18.18 16.26 15.94
C LYS A 36 16.82 16.64 15.37
N HIS A 37 16.77 17.11 14.12
CA HIS A 37 15.51 17.35 13.40
C HIS A 37 14.67 16.07 13.28
N ILE A 38 15.29 14.97 12.85
CA ILE A 38 14.65 13.66 12.75
C ILE A 38 14.17 13.14 14.12
N ASP A 39 14.98 13.30 15.17
CA ASP A 39 14.60 12.92 16.54
C ASP A 39 13.42 13.74 17.07
N ASN A 40 13.41 15.05 16.84
CA ASN A 40 12.27 15.90 17.20
C ASN A 40 10.98 15.46 16.47
N TYR A 41 11.07 15.13 15.18
CA TYR A 41 9.95 14.55 14.44
C TYR A 41 9.49 13.22 15.04
N ASN A 42 10.40 12.27 15.26
CA ASN A 42 10.07 10.95 15.82
C ASN A 42 9.43 11.04 17.22
N THR A 43 9.90 11.99 18.04
CA THR A 43 9.39 12.24 19.39
C THR A 43 8.20 13.20 19.43
N MET A 44 7.70 13.65 18.28
CA MET A 44 6.59 14.61 18.13
C MET A 44 6.83 15.95 18.85
N ASN A 45 8.09 16.33 19.07
CA ASN A 45 8.50 17.58 19.70
C ASN A 45 8.58 18.73 18.68
N TYR A 46 7.49 19.02 17.99
CA TYR A 46 7.49 19.96 16.85
C TYR A 46 7.90 21.39 17.20
N ASP A 47 7.69 21.83 18.44
CA ASP A 47 8.17 23.14 18.87
C ASP A 47 9.71 23.20 18.89
N LYS A 48 10.38 22.10 19.28
CA LYS A 48 11.84 21.99 19.17
C LYS A 48 12.29 21.80 17.74
N ASP A 49 11.44 21.20 16.92
CA ASP A 49 11.69 21.01 15.50
C ASP A 49 11.72 22.33 14.74
N ALA A 50 10.74 23.20 14.99
CA ALA A 50 10.72 24.56 14.49
C ALA A 50 11.96 25.38 14.92
N MET A 51 12.56 25.05 16.07
CA MET A 51 13.78 25.70 16.55
C MET A 51 15.06 25.26 15.84
N VAL A 52 15.12 24.10 15.17
CA VAL A 52 16.29 23.73 14.36
C VAL A 52 16.22 24.31 12.94
N LEU A 53 15.03 24.72 12.53
CA LEU A 53 14.77 25.41 11.28
C LEU A 53 15.03 26.93 11.42
N ALA A 54 15.45 27.58 10.34
CA ALA A 54 15.46 29.04 10.26
C ALA A 54 14.02 29.58 10.15
N ASP A 55 13.75 30.79 10.66
CA ASP A 55 12.41 31.40 10.60
C ASP A 55 11.87 31.52 9.16
N THR A 56 12.76 31.76 8.20
CA THR A 56 12.46 31.89 6.77
C THR A 56 12.63 30.59 5.98
N SER A 57 12.84 29.47 6.67
CA SER A 57 13.06 28.19 6.01
C SER A 57 11.85 27.72 5.21
N LYS A 58 12.14 26.87 4.23
CA LYS A 58 11.16 26.31 3.30
C LYS A 58 11.35 24.81 3.20
N SER A 59 10.26 24.08 3.45
CA SER A 59 10.22 22.62 3.42
C SER A 59 9.39 22.12 2.24
N TYR A 60 10.05 21.40 1.34
CA TYR A 60 9.47 20.92 0.09
C TYR A 60 9.25 19.42 0.15
N PHE A 61 8.06 19.01 0.56
CA PHE A 61 7.67 17.60 0.71
C PHE A 61 6.91 17.13 -0.53
N ASN A 62 7.56 16.31 -1.38
CA ASN A 62 7.02 15.82 -2.65
C ASN A 62 6.44 16.93 -3.56
N THR A 63 7.02 18.13 -3.50
CA THR A 63 6.57 19.27 -4.28
C THR A 63 7.73 20.18 -4.69
N LYS A 64 7.58 20.84 -5.84
CA LYS A 64 8.47 21.92 -6.29
C LYS A 64 7.94 23.31 -5.93
N ASP A 65 6.64 23.41 -5.69
CA ASP A 65 5.88 24.65 -5.44
C ASP A 65 5.20 24.56 -4.07
N ASN A 66 4.87 25.69 -3.44
CA ASN A 66 4.14 25.74 -2.15
C ASN A 66 4.85 24.99 -0.99
N PRO A 67 6.06 25.43 -0.58
CA PRO A 67 6.71 24.84 0.58
C PRO A 67 5.92 25.07 1.86
N VAL A 68 6.05 24.16 2.81
CA VAL A 68 5.67 24.42 4.20
C VAL A 68 6.68 25.41 4.78
N LEU A 69 6.19 26.50 5.37
CA LEU A 69 7.03 27.49 6.03
C LEU A 69 7.21 27.10 7.50
N ASN A 70 8.32 27.51 8.14
CA ASN A 70 8.57 27.19 9.55
C ASN A 70 7.39 27.55 10.47
N LYS A 71 6.79 28.73 10.26
CA LYS A 71 5.61 29.17 11.03
C LYS A 71 4.41 28.20 10.95
N ASP A 72 4.34 27.35 9.93
CA ASP A 72 3.26 26.41 9.64
C ASP A 72 3.66 24.94 9.90
N ILE A 73 4.95 24.65 10.16
CA ILE A 73 5.48 23.27 10.23
C ILE A 73 4.84 22.45 11.36
N VAL A 74 4.61 23.08 12.51
CA VAL A 74 3.97 22.44 13.68
C VAL A 74 2.53 22.06 13.36
N ALA A 75 1.79 22.93 12.69
CA ALA A 75 0.40 22.68 12.30
C ALA A 75 0.34 21.58 11.23
N TYR A 76 1.25 21.61 10.26
CA TYR A 76 1.37 20.61 9.21
C TYR A 76 1.58 19.20 9.79
N HIS A 77 2.54 19.01 10.70
CA HIS A 77 2.78 17.69 11.27
C HIS A 77 1.64 17.21 12.17
N LYS A 78 1.04 18.09 12.99
CA LYS A 78 -0.12 17.73 13.81
C LYS A 78 -1.33 17.31 12.98
N ALA A 79 -1.56 17.95 11.84
CA ALA A 79 -2.63 17.55 10.92
C ALA A 79 -2.39 16.15 10.34
N ASN A 80 -1.14 15.84 10.00
CA ASN A 80 -0.78 14.52 9.47
C ASN A 80 -0.84 13.41 10.54
N ASP A 81 -0.51 13.70 11.79
CA ASP A 81 -0.53 12.71 12.88
C ASP A 81 -1.92 12.11 13.12
N ALA A 82 -2.99 12.87 12.85
CA ALA A 82 -4.36 12.38 12.97
C ALA A 82 -4.65 11.14 12.09
N ASN A 83 -3.84 10.91 11.05
CA ASN A 83 -3.98 9.76 10.16
C ASN A 83 -3.31 8.48 10.67
N TYR A 84 -2.46 8.56 11.71
CA TYR A 84 -1.61 7.45 12.13
C TYR A 84 -1.74 7.13 13.61
N SER A 85 -1.80 5.83 13.95
CA SER A 85 -1.74 5.35 15.34
C SER A 85 -0.31 5.17 15.84
N LYS A 86 0.65 5.02 14.91
CA LYS A 86 2.09 4.97 15.16
C LYS A 86 2.80 5.47 13.90
N ARG A 87 3.87 6.27 14.05
CA ARG A 87 4.67 6.72 12.91
C ARG A 87 6.07 7.17 13.31
N GLY A 88 7.03 7.06 12.40
CA GLY A 88 8.38 7.60 12.59
C GLY A 88 9.38 7.05 11.58
N PHE A 89 10.54 7.68 11.52
CA PHE A 89 11.72 7.12 10.87
C PHE A 89 12.28 5.96 11.71
N LEU A 90 12.71 4.88 11.06
CA LEU A 90 13.33 3.72 11.68
C LEU A 90 14.80 4.02 12.00
N ASP A 91 15.32 3.45 13.10
CA ASP A 91 16.73 3.61 13.49
C ASP A 91 17.71 2.79 12.62
N LYS A 92 17.18 1.85 11.83
CA LYS A 92 17.96 0.97 10.96
C LYS A 92 18.21 1.65 9.62
N ASP A 93 19.36 1.35 9.01
CA ASP A 93 19.70 1.73 7.63
C ASP A 93 19.69 3.26 7.34
N GLN A 94 19.82 4.09 8.38
CA GLN A 94 19.96 5.54 8.21
C GLN A 94 21.36 5.89 7.70
N GLU A 95 21.43 6.57 6.55
CA GLU A 95 22.68 7.06 5.98
C GLU A 95 22.67 8.58 5.89
N PHE A 96 23.76 9.21 6.33
CA PHE A 96 23.94 10.66 6.30
C PHE A 96 25.26 11.02 5.65
N GLU A 97 25.21 11.99 4.75
CA GLU A 97 26.40 12.58 4.14
C GLU A 97 26.24 14.10 4.08
N MET A 98 27.33 14.82 4.33
CA MET A 98 27.42 16.25 4.15
C MET A 98 28.30 16.54 2.95
N VAL A 99 27.85 17.47 2.09
CA VAL A 99 28.58 17.94 0.93
C VAL A 99 28.69 19.46 0.90
N ILE A 100 29.82 19.95 0.37
CA ILE A 100 30.04 21.36 0.05
C ILE A 100 30.00 21.52 -1.47
N THR A 101 29.01 22.26 -1.97
CA THR A 101 28.82 22.52 -3.39
C THR A 101 29.91 23.44 -3.96
N ASP A 102 30.00 23.56 -5.29
CA ASP A 102 30.93 24.49 -5.94
C ASP A 102 30.64 25.96 -5.60
N LYS A 103 29.44 26.26 -5.09
CA LYS A 103 29.03 27.59 -4.63
C LYS A 103 29.35 27.83 -3.16
N GLY A 104 29.90 26.84 -2.45
CA GLY A 104 30.16 26.90 -1.01
C GLY A 104 28.94 26.63 -0.13
N ASP A 105 27.81 26.22 -0.71
CA ASP A 105 26.64 25.82 0.09
C ASP A 105 26.90 24.47 0.76
N THR A 106 26.60 24.38 2.06
CA THR A 106 26.60 23.14 2.83
C THR A 106 25.25 22.45 2.76
N TRP A 107 25.25 21.19 2.35
CA TRP A 107 24.07 20.34 2.29
C TRP A 107 24.30 19.04 3.04
N VAL A 108 23.27 18.57 3.73
CA VAL A 108 23.23 17.23 4.32
C VAL A 108 22.18 16.41 3.59
N ASN A 109 22.57 15.26 3.05
CA ASN A 109 21.65 14.29 2.48
C ASN A 109 21.40 13.18 3.50
N ALA A 110 20.16 12.71 3.58
CA ALA A 110 19.72 11.63 4.44
C ALA A 110 18.93 10.60 3.62
N TRP A 111 19.32 9.34 3.73
CA TRP A 111 18.52 8.20 3.29
C TRP A 111 17.96 7.52 4.53
N LEU A 112 16.64 7.41 4.59
CA LEU A 112 15.91 7.00 5.79
C LEU A 112 14.80 6.02 5.38
N ASP A 113 14.41 5.14 6.28
CA ASP A 113 13.17 4.39 6.16
C ASP A 113 12.12 4.96 7.11
N TRP A 114 10.91 5.18 6.62
CA TRP A 114 9.78 5.66 7.42
C TRP A 114 8.68 4.61 7.47
N GLN A 115 8.13 4.42 8.65
CA GLN A 115 7.01 3.51 8.87
C GLN A 115 5.86 4.21 9.57
N GLY A 116 4.64 3.92 9.12
CA GLY A 116 3.40 4.40 9.72
C GLY A 116 2.32 3.34 9.77
N THR A 117 1.51 3.34 10.82
CA THR A 117 0.29 2.54 10.94
C THR A 117 -0.92 3.44 10.76
N ILE A 118 -1.70 3.22 9.70
CA ILE A 118 -2.90 4.02 9.40
C ILE A 118 -3.94 3.78 10.48
N ALA A 119 -4.36 4.85 11.19
CA ALA A 119 -5.19 4.74 12.38
C ALA A 119 -6.55 4.07 12.11
N ALA A 120 -7.13 4.33 10.93
CA ALA A 120 -8.46 3.83 10.56
C ALA A 120 -8.49 2.33 10.21
N THR A 121 -7.39 1.78 9.66
CA THR A 121 -7.38 0.40 9.12
C THR A 121 -6.35 -0.51 9.78
N GLY A 122 -5.42 0.05 10.55
CA GLY A 122 -4.30 -0.69 11.12
C GLY A 122 -3.25 -1.12 10.09
N LYS A 123 -3.41 -0.74 8.81
CA LYS A 123 -2.46 -1.06 7.76
C LYS A 123 -1.12 -0.39 8.04
N VAL A 124 -0.05 -1.18 7.99
CA VAL A 124 1.33 -0.71 8.11
C VAL A 124 1.84 -0.35 6.72
N VAL A 125 2.39 0.85 6.59
CA VAL A 125 3.08 1.34 5.40
C VAL A 125 4.53 1.58 5.77
N ASP A 126 5.42 1.09 4.93
CA ASP A 126 6.87 1.22 5.04
C ASP A 126 7.38 1.80 3.72
N MET A 127 8.21 2.84 3.78
CA MET A 127 8.73 3.49 2.58
C MET A 127 10.12 4.09 2.79
N PRO A 128 11.00 3.96 1.78
CA PRO A 128 12.25 4.70 1.75
C PRO A 128 11.98 6.19 1.50
N ILE A 129 12.74 7.03 2.17
CA ILE A 129 12.68 8.48 2.08
C ILE A 129 14.08 9.03 1.82
N HIS A 130 14.19 9.90 0.83
CA HIS A 130 15.37 10.73 0.66
C HIS A 130 15.06 12.16 1.11
N MET A 131 15.90 12.71 1.97
CA MET A 131 15.82 14.11 2.35
C MET A 131 17.16 14.80 2.11
N THR A 132 17.11 16.08 1.75
CA THR A 132 18.31 16.92 1.63
C THR A 132 18.07 18.28 2.25
N PHE A 133 19.02 18.74 3.05
CA PHE A 133 18.91 19.88 3.95
C PHE A 133 20.03 20.88 3.66
N GLN A 134 19.70 22.12 3.32
CA GLN A 134 20.67 23.21 3.25
C GLN A 134 20.89 23.77 4.65
N ILE A 135 22.15 23.80 5.09
CA ILE A 135 22.52 24.28 6.42
C ILE A 135 23.26 25.60 6.31
N VAL A 136 22.88 26.57 7.15
CA VAL A 136 23.60 27.84 7.33
C VAL A 136 23.78 28.09 8.83
N GLY A 137 25.02 28.09 9.30
CA GLY A 137 25.30 28.11 10.73
C GLY A 137 24.79 26.83 11.40
N ASP A 138 23.91 26.98 12.40
CA ASP A 138 23.29 25.89 13.15
C ASP A 138 21.83 25.63 12.73
N LYS A 139 21.39 26.18 11.58
CA LYS A 139 20.00 26.14 11.12
C LYS A 139 19.84 25.47 9.77
N ILE A 140 18.76 24.71 9.65
CA ILE A 140 18.24 24.26 8.36
C ILE A 140 17.49 25.45 7.71
N VAL A 141 17.97 25.93 6.57
CA VAL A 141 17.34 27.03 5.83
C VAL A 141 16.45 26.55 4.70
N LYS A 142 16.61 25.29 4.27
CA LYS A 142 15.82 24.68 3.20
C LYS A 142 15.88 23.18 3.34
N GLU A 143 14.77 22.50 3.10
CA GLU A 143 14.75 21.04 3.01
C GLU A 143 13.89 20.58 1.85
N TYR A 144 14.28 19.46 1.25
CA TYR A 144 13.49 18.71 0.29
C TYR A 144 13.34 17.28 0.79
N GLY A 145 12.12 16.75 0.75
CA GLY A 145 11.83 15.37 1.06
C GLY A 145 11.10 14.70 -0.10
N TYR A 146 11.58 13.52 -0.50
CA TYR A 146 11.03 12.72 -1.59
C TYR A 146 10.77 11.29 -1.13
N TRP A 147 9.56 10.81 -1.40
CA TRP A 147 9.10 9.45 -1.11
C TRP A 147 7.90 9.11 -1.99
N ASP A 148 7.52 7.83 -2.07
CA ASP A 148 6.29 7.41 -2.75
C ASP A 148 5.11 7.36 -1.75
N PRO A 149 4.13 8.28 -1.84
CA PRO A 149 2.97 8.29 -0.94
C PRO A 149 1.84 7.38 -1.40
N THR A 150 1.97 6.66 -2.53
CA THR A 150 0.87 5.97 -3.21
C THR A 150 0.11 5.01 -2.29
N ALA A 151 0.82 4.23 -1.48
CA ALA A 151 0.20 3.28 -0.56
C ALA A 151 -0.71 3.97 0.48
N ILE A 152 -0.31 5.15 0.96
CA ILE A 152 -1.09 5.96 1.90
C ILE A 152 -2.29 6.59 1.18
N VAL A 153 -2.05 7.21 0.03
CA VAL A 153 -3.09 7.88 -0.76
C VAL A 153 -4.19 6.91 -1.17
N MET A 154 -3.83 5.72 -1.67
CA MET A 154 -4.81 4.70 -2.06
C MET A 154 -5.65 4.21 -0.88
N GLU A 155 -5.04 4.03 0.30
CA GLU A 155 -5.79 3.64 1.49
C GLU A 155 -6.78 4.73 1.92
N MET A 156 -6.33 5.99 1.95
CA MET A 156 -7.19 7.12 2.29
C MET A 156 -8.32 7.30 1.29
N GLN A 157 -8.06 7.12 -0.01
CA GLN A 157 -9.09 7.13 -1.04
C GLN A 157 -10.10 5.98 -0.87
N ALA A 158 -9.66 4.78 -0.51
CA ALA A 158 -10.55 3.67 -0.23
C ALA A 158 -11.47 3.95 0.97
N LEU A 159 -10.93 4.57 2.03
CA LEU A 159 -11.69 5.01 3.19
C LEU A 159 -12.72 6.09 2.84
N GLU A 160 -12.33 7.09 2.05
CA GLU A 160 -13.26 8.14 1.61
C GLU A 160 -14.33 7.61 0.67
N ALA A 161 -13.97 6.71 -0.26
CA ALA A 161 -14.93 6.01 -1.11
C ALA A 161 -15.94 5.23 -0.25
N GLN A 162 -15.47 4.49 0.75
CA GLN A 162 -16.34 3.73 1.66
C GLN A 162 -17.29 4.65 2.45
N LYS A 163 -16.83 5.83 2.89
CA LYS A 163 -17.68 6.82 3.56
C LYS A 163 -18.72 7.42 2.62
N ALA A 164 -18.33 7.67 1.36
CA ALA A 164 -19.15 8.27 0.33
C ALA A 164 -20.17 7.30 -0.32
N MET A 165 -20.04 5.98 -0.09
CA MET A 165 -21.02 4.99 -0.55
C MET A 165 -22.44 5.33 -0.08
N SER A 166 -23.38 5.26 -1.02
CA SER A 166 -24.81 5.38 -0.76
C SER A 166 -25.31 4.27 0.18
N VAL A 167 -26.47 4.48 0.80
CA VAL A 167 -27.12 3.46 1.64
C VAL A 167 -27.34 2.18 0.83
N ASP A 168 -27.78 2.30 -0.41
CA ASP A 168 -28.01 1.18 -1.32
C ASP A 168 -26.72 0.39 -1.58
N GLU A 169 -25.60 1.08 -1.85
CA GLU A 169 -24.32 0.40 -2.10
C GLU A 169 -23.78 -0.32 -0.86
N LYS A 170 -23.98 0.24 0.34
CA LYS A 170 -23.62 -0.43 1.61
C LYS A 170 -24.45 -1.70 1.82
N THR A 171 -25.74 -1.62 1.54
CA THR A 171 -26.67 -2.75 1.61
C THR A 171 -26.30 -3.84 0.61
N VAL A 172 -25.96 -3.48 -0.63
CA VAL A 172 -25.45 -4.41 -1.65
C VAL A 172 -24.16 -5.08 -1.18
N LYS A 173 -23.20 -4.31 -0.65
CA LYS A 173 -21.95 -4.86 -0.14
C LYS A 173 -22.18 -5.90 0.97
N ALA A 174 -23.09 -5.61 1.91
CA ALA A 174 -23.44 -6.57 2.96
C ALA A 174 -24.05 -7.86 2.38
N GLY A 175 -24.87 -7.75 1.32
CA GLY A 175 -25.39 -8.89 0.57
C GLY A 175 -24.30 -9.74 -0.07
N ILE A 176 -23.32 -9.10 -0.73
CA ILE A 176 -22.14 -9.77 -1.31
C ILE A 176 -21.36 -10.52 -0.21
N ASP A 177 -21.05 -9.85 0.90
CA ASP A 177 -20.30 -10.42 2.02
C ASP A 177 -21.05 -11.65 2.59
N ALA A 178 -22.38 -11.59 2.69
CA ALA A 178 -23.22 -12.70 3.14
C ALA A 178 -23.17 -13.91 2.18
N ILE A 179 -23.25 -13.67 0.87
CA ILE A 179 -23.18 -14.72 -0.16
C ILE A 179 -21.83 -15.43 -0.13
N VAL A 180 -20.72 -14.68 -0.09
CA VAL A 180 -19.36 -15.25 -0.07
C VAL A 180 -19.13 -16.05 1.21
N LYS A 181 -19.59 -15.53 2.35
CA LYS A 181 -19.54 -16.25 3.62
C LYS A 181 -20.35 -17.55 3.56
N ALA A 182 -21.56 -17.52 2.99
CA ALA A 182 -22.41 -18.70 2.87
C ALA A 182 -21.79 -19.76 1.94
N TRP A 183 -21.17 -19.35 0.83
CA TRP A 183 -20.40 -20.23 -0.05
C TRP A 183 -19.27 -20.92 0.72
N ASN A 184 -18.39 -20.15 1.34
CA ASN A 184 -17.19 -20.68 1.99
C ASN A 184 -17.48 -21.48 3.27
N ALA A 185 -18.65 -21.29 3.89
CA ALA A 185 -19.11 -22.09 5.02
C ALA A 185 -19.98 -23.30 4.60
N TYR A 186 -20.27 -23.46 3.30
CA TYR A 186 -21.26 -24.38 2.78
C TYR A 186 -22.62 -24.29 3.52
N ASP A 187 -23.05 -23.07 3.81
CA ASP A 187 -24.25 -22.77 4.60
C ASP A 187 -25.43 -22.46 3.67
N LYS A 188 -26.15 -23.51 3.25
CA LYS A 188 -27.34 -23.38 2.39
C LYS A 188 -28.45 -22.52 3.01
N PRO A 189 -28.80 -22.65 4.31
CA PRO A 189 -29.73 -21.74 4.95
C PRO A 189 -29.32 -20.27 4.86
N ALA A 190 -28.04 -19.95 5.12
CA ALA A 190 -27.54 -18.58 4.99
C ALA A 190 -27.56 -18.10 3.54
N MET A 191 -27.21 -18.97 2.58
CA MET A 191 -27.28 -18.66 1.15
C MET A 191 -28.72 -18.29 0.75
N LYS A 192 -29.69 -19.11 1.14
CA LYS A 192 -31.10 -18.87 0.88
C LYS A 192 -31.57 -17.56 1.50
N ALA A 193 -31.14 -17.25 2.74
CA ALA A 193 -31.52 -16.03 3.43
C ALA A 193 -30.97 -14.76 2.75
N ALA A 194 -29.83 -14.87 2.05
CA ALA A 194 -29.20 -13.80 1.29
C ALA A 194 -29.81 -13.57 -0.10
N MET A 195 -30.83 -14.36 -0.50
CA MET A 195 -31.46 -14.30 -1.82
C MET A 195 -32.97 -14.02 -1.73
N THR A 196 -33.54 -13.45 -2.78
CA THR A 196 -35.00 -13.42 -2.95
C THR A 196 -35.52 -14.80 -3.33
N ASN A 197 -36.79 -15.09 -3.06
CA ASN A 197 -37.36 -16.40 -3.37
C ASN A 197 -37.40 -16.70 -4.87
N ASP A 198 -37.57 -15.66 -5.69
CA ASP A 198 -37.63 -15.68 -7.15
C ASP A 198 -36.24 -15.48 -7.81
N PHE A 199 -35.16 -15.75 -7.06
CA PHE A 199 -33.81 -15.59 -7.56
C PHE A 199 -33.55 -16.37 -8.85
N VAL A 200 -32.90 -15.74 -9.82
CA VAL A 200 -32.51 -16.36 -11.10
C VAL A 200 -31.00 -16.34 -11.29
N ARG A 201 -30.40 -17.49 -11.63
CA ARG A 201 -29.01 -17.57 -12.10
C ARG A 201 -28.95 -17.95 -13.57
N THR A 202 -28.13 -17.23 -14.32
CA THR A 202 -27.63 -17.71 -15.60
C THR A 202 -26.16 -18.12 -15.51
N GLN A 203 -25.79 -19.09 -16.33
CA GLN A 203 -24.42 -19.54 -16.54
C GLN A 203 -24.12 -19.49 -18.04
N ASN A 204 -23.18 -18.65 -18.46
CA ASN A 204 -22.82 -18.44 -19.87
C ASN A 204 -24.05 -18.18 -20.77
N GLY A 205 -25.06 -17.48 -20.24
CA GLY A 205 -26.30 -17.12 -20.95
C GLY A 205 -27.47 -18.11 -20.78
N GLU A 206 -27.24 -19.29 -20.18
CA GLU A 206 -28.30 -20.28 -19.93
C GLU A 206 -28.86 -20.17 -18.51
N VAL A 207 -30.18 -20.19 -18.36
CA VAL A 207 -30.83 -20.20 -17.03
C VAL A 207 -30.64 -21.57 -16.41
N ILE A 208 -29.96 -21.61 -15.26
CA ILE A 208 -29.66 -22.87 -14.54
C ILE A 208 -30.32 -22.95 -13.17
N ILE A 209 -30.68 -21.81 -12.57
CA ILE A 209 -31.37 -21.73 -11.27
C ILE A 209 -32.51 -20.71 -11.39
N THR A 210 -33.68 -21.05 -10.86
CA THR A 210 -34.88 -20.19 -10.89
C THR A 210 -35.49 -19.97 -9.50
N SER A 211 -34.80 -20.38 -8.44
CA SER A 211 -35.21 -20.10 -7.06
C SER A 211 -34.02 -20.13 -6.11
N SER A 212 -34.14 -19.46 -4.96
CA SER A 212 -33.12 -19.52 -3.90
C SER A 212 -32.97 -20.92 -3.28
N ASP A 213 -34.03 -21.73 -3.29
CA ASP A 213 -33.96 -23.13 -2.88
C ASP A 213 -33.11 -23.96 -3.85
N GLY A 214 -33.34 -23.80 -5.16
CA GLY A 214 -32.57 -24.50 -6.20
C GLY A 214 -31.08 -24.14 -6.16
N TYR A 215 -30.73 -22.92 -5.75
CA TYR A 215 -29.33 -22.53 -5.61
C TYR A 215 -28.56 -23.46 -4.64
N GLY A 216 -29.17 -23.79 -3.52
CA GLY A 216 -28.57 -24.70 -2.55
C GLY A 216 -28.47 -26.13 -3.07
N THR A 217 -29.57 -26.67 -3.61
CA THR A 217 -29.66 -28.09 -3.97
C THR A 217 -29.03 -28.43 -5.32
N ASP A 218 -29.06 -27.49 -6.27
CA ASP A 218 -28.73 -27.77 -7.66
C ASP A 218 -27.37 -27.17 -8.05
N LEU A 219 -26.82 -26.26 -7.23
CA LEU A 219 -25.51 -25.64 -7.45
C LEU A 219 -24.53 -25.93 -6.31
N MET A 220 -24.86 -25.56 -5.07
CA MET A 220 -23.91 -25.74 -3.95
C MET A 220 -23.63 -27.22 -3.69
N ASP A 221 -24.66 -28.07 -3.65
CA ASP A 221 -24.49 -29.52 -3.47
C ASP A 221 -23.64 -30.16 -4.58
N VAL A 222 -23.73 -29.66 -5.82
CA VAL A 222 -22.94 -30.16 -6.95
C VAL A 222 -21.45 -29.84 -6.75
N PHE A 223 -21.12 -28.60 -6.40
CA PHE A 223 -19.72 -28.21 -6.19
C PHE A 223 -19.14 -28.82 -4.91
N PHE A 224 -19.82 -28.73 -3.77
CA PHE A 224 -19.31 -29.33 -2.52
C PHE A 224 -19.35 -30.86 -2.51
N GLY A 225 -20.25 -31.47 -3.28
CA GLY A 225 -20.27 -32.92 -3.50
C GLY A 225 -19.08 -33.41 -4.32
N GLY A 226 -18.59 -32.59 -5.27
CA GLY A 226 -17.39 -32.88 -6.07
C GLY A 226 -16.08 -32.46 -5.41
N PHE A 227 -16.10 -31.33 -4.71
CA PHE A 227 -14.97 -30.60 -4.13
C PHE A 227 -15.32 -30.22 -2.68
N PRO A 228 -15.15 -31.13 -1.70
CA PRO A 228 -15.46 -30.84 -0.30
C PRO A 228 -14.68 -29.65 0.30
N ASP A 229 -13.54 -29.29 -0.29
CA ASP A 229 -12.69 -28.14 0.03
C ASP A 229 -12.92 -26.94 -0.89
N PHE A 230 -14.09 -26.85 -1.55
CA PHE A 230 -14.43 -25.75 -2.46
C PHE A 230 -14.33 -24.39 -1.76
N HIS A 231 -13.68 -23.43 -2.41
CA HIS A 231 -13.46 -22.10 -1.88
C HIS A 231 -13.71 -21.04 -2.94
N VAL A 232 -14.30 -19.92 -2.54
CA VAL A 232 -14.57 -18.74 -3.37
C VAL A 232 -13.82 -17.54 -2.82
N ALA A 233 -12.94 -16.98 -3.65
CA ALA A 233 -12.26 -15.71 -3.42
C ALA A 233 -12.87 -14.61 -4.28
N LEU A 234 -13.10 -13.43 -3.69
CA LEU A 234 -13.42 -12.22 -4.45
C LEU A 234 -12.12 -11.52 -4.84
N ASP A 235 -11.84 -11.43 -6.14
CA ASP A 235 -10.63 -10.79 -6.64
C ASP A 235 -10.79 -9.27 -6.65
N ASN A 236 -11.92 -8.79 -7.17
CA ASN A 236 -12.38 -7.42 -7.06
C ASN A 236 -13.88 -7.35 -7.37
N TYR A 237 -14.52 -6.23 -7.00
CA TYR A 237 -15.88 -5.94 -7.44
C TYR A 237 -16.13 -4.43 -7.52
N MET A 238 -17.15 -4.07 -8.29
CA MET A 238 -17.70 -2.73 -8.38
C MET A 238 -19.19 -2.79 -8.05
N VAL A 239 -19.65 -1.89 -7.19
CA VAL A 239 -21.08 -1.69 -6.92
C VAL A 239 -21.52 -0.41 -7.62
N SER A 240 -22.68 -0.45 -8.27
CA SER A 240 -23.33 0.72 -8.84
C SER A 240 -24.84 0.59 -8.66
N GLY A 241 -25.40 1.44 -7.80
CA GLY A 241 -26.80 1.32 -7.39
C GLY A 241 -27.07 -0.05 -6.76
N ASN A 242 -28.04 -0.78 -7.31
CA ASN A 242 -28.42 -2.11 -6.82
C ASN A 242 -27.73 -3.28 -7.55
N LYS A 243 -26.69 -3.01 -8.34
CA LYS A 243 -25.94 -4.04 -9.07
C LYS A 243 -24.50 -4.12 -8.61
N ALA A 244 -23.93 -5.32 -8.69
CA ALA A 244 -22.50 -5.55 -8.49
C ALA A 244 -21.90 -6.34 -9.64
N ILE A 245 -20.75 -5.92 -10.13
CA ILE A 245 -19.91 -6.70 -11.05
C ILE A 245 -18.79 -7.27 -10.20
N ILE A 246 -18.65 -8.59 -10.18
CA ILE A 246 -17.75 -9.32 -9.28
C ILE A 246 -16.82 -10.19 -10.12
N ASN A 247 -15.52 -10.00 -9.99
CA ASN A 247 -14.51 -10.96 -10.45
C ASN A 247 -14.16 -11.89 -9.29
N TRP A 248 -14.15 -13.18 -9.56
CA TRP A 248 -13.96 -14.20 -8.55
C TRP A 248 -13.07 -15.34 -9.05
N THR A 249 -12.42 -15.98 -8.08
CA THR A 249 -11.64 -17.19 -8.27
C THR A 249 -12.22 -18.29 -7.39
N CYS A 250 -12.53 -19.44 -7.98
CA CYS A 250 -12.94 -20.63 -7.25
C CYS A 250 -11.85 -21.70 -7.31
N THR A 251 -11.61 -22.36 -6.18
CA THR A 251 -10.65 -23.46 -6.05
C THR A 251 -11.27 -24.67 -5.36
N GLY A 252 -10.66 -25.84 -5.55
CA GLY A 252 -11.04 -27.07 -4.83
C GLY A 252 -10.29 -28.29 -5.36
N THR A 253 -10.38 -29.40 -4.65
CA THR A 253 -9.79 -30.71 -5.01
C THR A 253 -10.89 -31.74 -5.22
N ASN A 254 -10.92 -32.37 -6.40
CA ASN A 254 -11.97 -33.33 -6.74
C ASN A 254 -11.80 -34.68 -6.03
N THR A 255 -12.16 -34.72 -4.74
CA THR A 255 -12.16 -35.92 -3.88
C THR A 255 -13.54 -36.55 -3.75
N GLY A 256 -14.58 -35.86 -4.21
CA GLY A 256 -15.94 -36.37 -4.30
C GLY A 256 -16.34 -36.74 -5.74
N ALA A 257 -17.59 -37.19 -5.91
CA ALA A 257 -18.10 -37.55 -7.22
C ALA A 257 -18.53 -36.28 -7.98
N PHE A 258 -17.82 -35.95 -9.06
CA PHE A 258 -18.16 -34.83 -9.94
C PHE A 258 -18.25 -35.33 -11.38
N GLN A 259 -19.41 -35.16 -12.02
CA GLN A 259 -19.69 -35.76 -13.34
C GLN A 259 -19.43 -37.30 -13.36
N GLY A 260 -19.75 -37.96 -12.25
CA GLY A 260 -19.63 -39.42 -12.11
C GLY A 260 -18.22 -39.97 -11.88
N LYS A 261 -17.21 -39.12 -11.64
CA LYS A 261 -15.84 -39.55 -11.35
C LYS A 261 -15.22 -38.77 -10.18
N THR A 262 -14.17 -39.34 -9.61
CA THR A 262 -13.29 -38.73 -8.63
C THR A 262 -11.87 -38.82 -9.16
N THR A 263 -11.22 -37.67 -9.35
CA THR A 263 -9.92 -37.57 -10.03
C THR A 263 -8.76 -37.28 -9.08
N ASN A 264 -9.05 -36.82 -7.86
CA ASN A 264 -8.08 -36.30 -6.88
C ASN A 264 -7.21 -35.15 -7.41
N LYS A 265 -7.66 -34.45 -8.45
CA LYS A 265 -6.95 -33.31 -9.02
C LYS A 265 -7.48 -31.99 -8.47
N PRO A 266 -6.60 -30.99 -8.24
CA PRO A 266 -7.02 -29.65 -7.92
C PRO A 266 -7.60 -28.94 -9.15
N ILE A 267 -8.48 -27.98 -8.91
CA ILE A 267 -8.95 -27.02 -9.92
C ILE A 267 -8.74 -25.59 -9.42
N THR A 268 -8.46 -24.71 -10.37
CA THR A 268 -8.64 -23.26 -10.25
C THR A 268 -9.46 -22.78 -11.44
N THR A 269 -10.53 -22.03 -11.19
CA THR A 269 -11.33 -21.40 -12.23
C THR A 269 -11.57 -19.94 -11.90
N HIS A 270 -11.48 -19.11 -12.92
CA HIS A 270 -11.73 -17.67 -12.82
C HIS A 270 -13.04 -17.35 -13.54
N GLY A 271 -13.78 -16.41 -12.99
CA GLY A 271 -15.02 -15.96 -13.58
C GLY A 271 -15.39 -14.55 -13.19
N MET A 272 -16.46 -14.09 -13.82
CA MET A 272 -17.10 -12.83 -13.53
C MET A 272 -18.60 -13.06 -13.40
N SER A 273 -19.25 -12.37 -12.47
CA SER A 273 -20.71 -12.35 -12.40
C SER A 273 -21.27 -10.95 -12.20
N VAL A 274 -22.43 -10.71 -12.80
CA VAL A 274 -23.25 -9.53 -12.55
C VAL A 274 -24.37 -9.93 -11.61
N TRP A 275 -24.38 -9.36 -10.41
CA TRP A 275 -25.41 -9.56 -9.40
C TRP A 275 -26.37 -8.37 -9.35
N THR A 276 -27.64 -8.65 -9.13
CA THR A 276 -28.68 -7.63 -8.87
C THR A 276 -29.30 -7.89 -7.50
N PHE A 277 -29.49 -6.83 -6.72
CA PHE A 277 -29.98 -6.89 -5.35
C PHE A 277 -31.28 -6.08 -5.20
N ASP A 278 -32.09 -6.46 -4.22
CA ASP A 278 -33.24 -5.67 -3.76
C ASP A 278 -32.83 -4.61 -2.73
N GLU A 279 -33.80 -3.82 -2.26
CA GLU A 279 -33.62 -2.77 -1.26
C GLU A 279 -33.14 -3.28 0.11
N ASN A 280 -33.26 -4.59 0.37
CA ASN A 280 -32.83 -5.24 1.62
C ASN A 280 -31.45 -5.92 1.47
N GLY A 281 -30.81 -5.79 0.29
CA GLY A 281 -29.51 -6.40 0.02
C GLY A 281 -29.60 -7.89 -0.28
N LYS A 282 -30.79 -8.41 -0.59
CA LYS A 282 -30.95 -9.79 -1.05
C LYS A 282 -30.72 -9.87 -2.55
N ALA A 283 -29.93 -10.84 -2.98
CA ALA A 283 -29.71 -11.08 -4.40
C ALA A 283 -30.99 -11.59 -5.06
N SER A 284 -31.39 -10.97 -6.15
CA SER A 284 -32.51 -11.38 -7.00
C SER A 284 -32.07 -11.99 -8.32
N ARG A 285 -30.84 -11.71 -8.77
CA ARG A 285 -30.29 -12.28 -9.99
C ARG A 285 -28.79 -12.38 -9.95
N GLU A 286 -28.26 -13.41 -10.60
CA GLU A 286 -26.86 -13.53 -10.97
C GLU A 286 -26.74 -13.94 -12.44
N ASP A 287 -25.89 -13.25 -13.19
CA ASP A 287 -25.45 -13.68 -14.51
C ASP A 287 -23.96 -14.01 -14.46
N ALA A 288 -23.61 -15.30 -14.43
CA ALA A 288 -22.25 -15.79 -14.24
C ALA A 288 -21.60 -16.24 -15.56
N TYR A 289 -20.35 -15.85 -15.74
CA TYR A 289 -19.54 -16.14 -16.92
C TYR A 289 -18.20 -16.73 -16.48
N TYR A 290 -17.91 -17.95 -16.93
CA TYR A 290 -16.65 -18.63 -16.64
C TYR A 290 -16.43 -19.81 -17.58
N ASP A 291 -15.18 -20.23 -17.71
CA ASP A 291 -14.80 -21.29 -18.63
C ASP A 291 -14.89 -22.68 -18.00
N ASN A 292 -15.95 -23.41 -18.34
CA ASN A 292 -16.14 -24.81 -17.96
C ASN A 292 -15.09 -25.73 -18.61
N LEU A 293 -14.58 -25.40 -19.80
CA LEU A 293 -13.59 -26.22 -20.50
C LEU A 293 -12.30 -26.31 -19.68
N THR A 294 -11.85 -25.19 -19.13
CA THR A 294 -10.68 -25.12 -18.24
C THR A 294 -10.81 -26.06 -17.03
N ILE A 295 -12.00 -26.19 -16.42
CA ILE A 295 -12.23 -27.13 -15.31
C ILE A 295 -12.11 -28.59 -15.81
N PHE A 296 -12.77 -28.91 -16.92
CA PHE A 296 -12.77 -30.27 -17.46
C PHE A 296 -11.39 -30.73 -17.96
N GLN A 297 -10.57 -29.83 -18.48
CA GLN A 297 -9.18 -30.11 -18.84
C GLN A 297 -8.33 -30.41 -17.61
N GLN A 298 -8.44 -29.59 -16.54
CA GLN A 298 -7.73 -29.83 -15.28
C GLN A 298 -8.09 -31.19 -14.67
N LEU A 299 -9.36 -31.60 -14.73
CA LEU A 299 -9.82 -32.92 -14.27
C LEU A 299 -9.39 -34.07 -15.21
N GLY A 300 -8.92 -33.79 -16.43
CA GLY A 300 -8.56 -34.78 -17.44
C GLY A 300 -9.76 -35.42 -18.13
N TYR A 301 -10.90 -34.74 -18.17
CA TYR A 301 -12.06 -35.17 -18.95
C TYR A 301 -11.92 -34.83 -20.44
N MET A 302 -11.07 -33.84 -20.74
CA MET A 302 -10.72 -33.43 -22.10
C MET A 302 -9.21 -33.18 -22.20
N PRO A 303 -8.61 -33.33 -23.40
CA PRO A 303 -7.21 -32.98 -23.63
C PRO A 303 -6.96 -31.48 -23.45
N GLU A 304 -5.73 -31.13 -23.05
CA GLU A 304 -5.22 -29.76 -23.09
C GLU A 304 -5.11 -29.29 -24.55
N LEU A 305 -5.41 -28.01 -24.79
CA LEU A 305 -5.32 -27.37 -26.10
C LEU A 305 -3.90 -26.88 -26.40
#